data_AF-W2CFX2-F1
#
_entry.id   AF-W2CFX2-F1
#
_cell.length_a   1.000
_cell.length_b   1.000
_cell.length_c   1.000
_cell.angle_alpha   90.00
_cell.angle_beta   90.00
_cell.angle_gamma   90.00
#
_symmetry.space_group_name_H-M   'P 1'
#
loop_
_entity.id
_entity.type
_entity.pdbx_description
1 polymer ?
#
loop_
_entity_poly.entity_id
_entity_poly.type
_entity_poly.pdbx_seq_one_letter_code
_entity_poly.pdbx_strand_id
1 'polypeptide(L)'
;MITFLLADNQDITRAGLRAYIADIFGEAGCCTLEVANKKALIEALTTHRDSTVVILDYALFDLASVEELLNLGRRFPEVAWLLCSNELSDALIRRLSAEHHVGMIL
;
A
#
# COMPACT_ATOMS: atom_id res chain seq x y z
N MET A 1 -14.75 7.40 6.14
CA MET A 1 -13.80 8.07 5.22
C MET A 1 -12.63 7.11 5.06
N ILE A 2 -12.25 6.80 3.81
CA ILE A 2 -11.16 5.85 3.53
C ILE A 2 -9.84 6.63 3.52
N THR A 3 -8.79 6.08 4.14
CA THR A 3 -7.44 6.65 4.04
C THR A 3 -6.59 5.83 3.08
N PHE A 4 -6.09 6.45 2.03
CA PHE A 4 -5.12 5.85 1.11
C PHE A 4 -3.71 6.30 1.50
N LEU A 5 -2.85 5.34 1.84
CA LEU A 5 -1.42 5.57 2.03
C LEU A 5 -0.68 5.19 0.75
N LEU A 6 -0.06 6.16 0.08
CA LEU A 6 0.73 5.95 -1.12
C LEU A 6 2.19 5.71 -0.72
N ALA A 7 2.57 4.44 -0.68
CA ALA A 7 3.93 3.96 -0.44
C ALA A 7 4.63 3.67 -1.78
N ASP A 8 4.84 4.72 -2.55
CA ASP A 8 5.35 4.66 -3.92
C ASP A 8 6.38 5.79 -4.09
N ASN A 9 7.62 5.46 -4.43
CA ASN A 9 8.70 6.45 -4.53
C ASN A 9 8.83 7.08 -5.93
N GLN A 10 7.90 6.81 -6.83
CA GLN A 10 7.85 7.39 -8.19
C GLN A 10 6.85 8.55 -8.28
N ASP A 11 7.35 9.75 -8.54
CA ASP A 11 6.56 10.99 -8.54
C ASP A 11 5.36 10.94 -9.51
N ILE A 12 5.56 10.42 -10.71
CA ILE A 12 4.52 10.34 -11.74
C ILE A 12 3.42 9.36 -11.31
N THR A 13 3.80 8.20 -10.77
CA THR A 13 2.85 7.17 -10.32
C THR A 13 2.01 7.69 -9.16
N ARG A 14 2.64 8.34 -8.15
CA ARG A 14 1.92 8.99 -7.04
C ARG A 14 0.94 10.06 -7.54
N ALA A 15 1.38 10.94 -8.44
CA ALA A 15 0.52 11.99 -8.99
C ALA A 15 -0.72 11.40 -9.71
N GLY A 16 -0.52 10.35 -10.51
CA GLY A 16 -1.58 9.63 -11.19
C GLY A 16 -2.55 8.95 -10.22
N LEU A 17 -2.04 8.21 -9.23
CA LEU A 17 -2.84 7.56 -8.19
C LEU A 17 -3.68 8.58 -7.41
N ARG A 18 -3.08 9.69 -6.99
CA ARG A 18 -3.79 10.76 -6.28
C ARG A 18 -4.93 11.34 -7.11
N ALA A 19 -4.68 11.62 -8.39
CA ALA A 19 -5.71 12.14 -9.30
C ALA A 19 -6.84 11.12 -9.51
N TYR A 20 -6.49 9.85 -9.72
CA TYR A 20 -7.46 8.77 -9.91
C TYR A 20 -8.33 8.56 -8.66
N ILE A 21 -7.73 8.52 -7.47
CA ILE A 21 -8.46 8.36 -6.21
C ILE A 21 -9.42 9.55 -5.99
N ALA A 22 -8.96 10.77 -6.24
CA ALA A 22 -9.79 11.97 -6.09
C ALA A 22 -11.00 11.96 -7.06
N ASP A 23 -10.81 11.52 -8.30
CA ASP A 23 -11.87 11.42 -9.31
C ASP A 23 -12.94 10.37 -8.91
N ILE A 24 -12.52 9.21 -8.40
CA ILE A 24 -13.42 8.11 -8.06
C ILE A 24 -14.17 8.34 -6.74
N PHE A 25 -13.49 8.83 -5.70
CA PHE A 25 -14.05 8.91 -4.34
C PHE A 25 -14.49 10.32 -3.95
N GLY A 26 -14.03 11.36 -4.67
CA GLY A 26 -14.23 12.76 -4.32
C GLY A 26 -13.46 13.19 -3.06
N GLU A 27 -13.20 14.50 -2.93
CA GLU A 27 -12.41 15.06 -1.83
C GLU A 27 -13.02 14.84 -0.43
N ALA A 28 -14.35 14.67 -0.35
CA ALA A 28 -15.05 14.40 0.92
C ALA A 28 -15.10 12.89 1.28
N GLY A 29 -14.85 12.00 0.32
CA GLY A 29 -14.99 10.56 0.50
C GLY A 29 -13.71 9.87 1.01
N CYS A 30 -12.55 10.44 0.71
CA CYS A 30 -11.26 9.86 1.05
C CYS A 30 -10.22 10.89 1.48
N CYS A 31 -9.22 10.42 2.22
CA CYS A 31 -7.97 11.11 2.49
C CYS A 31 -6.84 10.37 1.77
N THR A 32 -5.87 11.09 1.22
CA THR A 32 -4.68 10.48 0.59
C THR A 32 -3.43 11.06 1.24
N LEU A 33 -2.55 10.20 1.72
CA LEU A 33 -1.28 10.56 2.35
C LEU A 33 -0.14 9.85 1.63
N GLU A 34 0.94 10.56 1.37
CA GLU A 34 2.16 9.99 0.79
C GLU A 34 3.12 9.58 1.92
N VAL A 35 3.72 8.41 1.81
CA VAL A 35 4.74 7.93 2.75
C VAL A 35 5.98 7.54 1.97
N ALA A 36 7.12 8.15 2.33
CA ALA A 36 8.36 8.02 1.55
C ALA A 36 9.22 6.80 1.94
N ASN A 37 8.91 6.15 3.05
CA ASN A 37 9.67 5.02 3.57
C ASN A 37 8.88 4.22 4.60
N LYS A 38 9.41 3.04 4.95
CA LYS A 38 8.84 2.11 5.91
C LYS A 38 8.62 2.74 7.28
N LYS A 39 9.54 3.59 7.75
CA LYS A 39 9.38 4.26 9.05
C LYS A 39 8.13 5.15 9.03
N ALA A 40 8.00 6.01 8.01
CA ALA A 40 6.84 6.87 7.83
C ALA A 40 5.55 6.07 7.61
N LEU A 41 5.61 4.94 6.89
CA LEU A 41 4.48 4.03 6.73
C LEU A 41 4.01 3.47 8.08
N ILE A 42 4.91 2.97 8.92
CA ILE A 42 4.57 2.43 10.25
C ILE A 42 3.99 3.52 11.16
N GLU A 43 4.55 4.74 11.12
CA GLU A 43 4.03 5.88 11.86
C GLU A 43 2.60 6.24 11.41
N ALA A 44 2.36 6.31 10.11
CA ALA A 44 1.04 6.57 9.54
C ALA A 44 0.01 5.47 9.90
N LEU A 45 0.40 4.20 9.78
CA LEU A 45 -0.45 3.05 10.14
C LEU A 45 -0.79 3.01 11.63
N THR A 46 0.10 3.49 12.49
CA THR A 46 -0.17 3.56 13.94
C THR A 46 -1.23 4.61 14.25
N THR A 47 -1.29 5.70 13.47
CA THR A 47 -2.27 6.79 13.63
C THR A 47 -3.60 6.49 12.91
N HIS A 48 -3.54 5.88 11.73
CA HIS A 48 -4.67 5.74 10.80
C HIS A 48 -4.87 4.28 10.38
N ARG A 49 -5.16 3.37 11.30
CA ARG A 49 -5.35 1.95 10.94
C ARG A 49 -6.74 1.61 10.40
N ASP A 50 -7.78 2.29 10.89
CA ASP A 50 -9.16 1.95 10.54
C ASP A 50 -9.53 2.46 9.15
N SER A 51 -10.11 1.60 8.31
CA SER A 51 -10.52 1.94 6.93
C SER A 51 -9.36 2.46 6.05
N THR A 52 -8.19 1.82 6.17
CA THR A 52 -6.98 2.21 5.44
C THR A 52 -6.61 1.23 4.34
N VAL A 53 -6.22 1.79 3.20
CA VAL A 53 -5.66 1.07 2.05
C VAL A 53 -4.24 1.56 1.82
N VAL A 54 -3.26 0.66 1.84
CA VAL A 54 -1.88 0.95 1.46
C VAL A 54 -1.69 0.56 0.00
N ILE A 55 -1.31 1.51 -0.85
CA ILE A 55 -0.87 1.24 -2.22
C ILE A 55 0.66 1.26 -2.20
N LEU A 56 1.29 0.12 -2.44
CA LEU A 56 2.72 -0.10 -2.24
C LEU A 56 3.39 -0.48 -3.56
N ASP A 57 4.37 0.31 -4.01
CA ASP A 57 5.33 -0.11 -5.04
C ASP A 57 6.34 -1.07 -4.41
N TYR A 58 6.13 -2.37 -4.57
CA TYR A 58 6.98 -3.37 -3.95
C TYR A 58 8.41 -3.40 -4.53
N ALA A 59 8.63 -2.90 -5.75
CA ALA A 59 9.94 -2.93 -6.39
C ALA A 59 10.89 -1.84 -5.86
N LEU A 60 10.37 -0.64 -5.58
CA LEU A 60 11.20 0.53 -5.23
C LEU A 60 11.00 1.06 -3.80
N PHE A 61 10.05 0.53 -3.04
CA PHE A 61 9.90 0.88 -1.64
C PHE A 61 10.94 0.19 -0.75
N ASP A 62 11.27 0.77 0.41
CA ASP A 62 12.37 0.34 1.29
C ASP A 62 11.99 -0.84 2.23
N LEU A 63 11.32 -1.86 1.67
CA LEU A 63 11.14 -3.15 2.34
C LEU A 63 12.33 -4.06 2.03
N ALA A 64 12.91 -4.68 3.07
CA ALA A 64 14.06 -5.55 2.92
C ALA A 64 13.70 -6.93 2.34
N SER A 65 12.43 -7.37 2.45
CA SER A 65 11.98 -8.66 1.95
C SER A 65 10.44 -8.78 1.96
N VAL A 66 9.93 -9.83 1.30
CA VAL A 66 8.54 -10.26 1.45
C VAL A 66 8.17 -10.57 2.91
N GLU A 67 9.08 -11.14 3.70
CA GLU A 67 8.77 -11.44 5.11
C GLU A 67 8.45 -10.18 5.89
N GLU A 68 9.12 -9.07 5.55
CA GLU A 68 8.86 -7.78 6.17
C GLU A 68 7.46 -7.26 5.81
N LEU A 69 7.06 -7.39 4.54
CA LEU A 69 5.70 -7.08 4.12
C LEU A 69 4.66 -7.93 4.87
N LEU A 70 4.87 -9.24 4.93
CA LEU A 70 3.97 -10.16 5.64
C LEU A 70 3.90 -9.86 7.15
N ASN A 71 5.01 -9.46 7.76
CA ASN A 71 5.05 -9.03 9.15
C ASN A 71 4.24 -7.74 9.37
N LEU A 72 4.30 -6.78 8.44
CA LEU A 72 3.46 -5.59 8.48
C LEU A 72 1.98 -5.93 8.32
N GLY A 73 1.63 -6.79 7.36
CA GLY A 73 0.26 -7.26 7.15
C GLY A 73 -0.32 -7.94 8.39
N ARG A 74 0.46 -8.80 9.06
CA ARG A 74 0.06 -9.43 10.33
C ARG A 74 -0.06 -8.44 11.48
N ARG A 75 0.77 -7.39 11.50
CA ARG A 75 0.76 -6.36 12.55
C ARG A 75 -0.44 -5.42 12.43
N PHE A 76 -0.92 -5.19 11.21
CA PHE A 76 -2.04 -4.30 10.90
C PHE A 76 -3.11 -5.07 10.11
N PRO A 77 -3.79 -6.05 10.72
CA PRO A 77 -4.70 -6.95 10.02
C PRO A 77 -5.95 -6.26 9.47
N GLU A 78 -6.31 -5.07 9.96
CA GLU A 78 -7.42 -4.24 9.47
C GLU A 78 -7.12 -3.46 8.18
N VAL A 79 -5.85 -3.42 7.77
CA VAL A 79 -5.39 -2.64 6.63
C VAL A 79 -5.44 -3.49 5.36
N ALA A 80 -6.02 -2.93 4.30
CA ALA A 80 -5.95 -3.51 2.97
C ALA A 80 -4.65 -3.10 2.27
N TRP A 81 -3.97 -4.05 1.65
CA TRP A 81 -2.71 -3.85 0.94
C TRP A 81 -2.94 -4.08 -0.55
N LEU A 82 -2.53 -3.12 -1.37
CA LEU A 82 -2.55 -3.21 -2.83
C LEU A 82 -1.13 -3.06 -3.33
N LEU A 83 -0.57 -4.16 -3.83
CA LEU A 83 0.81 -4.23 -4.27
C LEU A 83 0.89 -3.96 -5.76
N CYS A 84 1.65 -2.93 -6.13
CA CYS A 84 2.04 -2.65 -7.50
C CYS A 84 3.48 -3.15 -7.67
N SER A 85 3.73 -4.02 -8.63
CA SER A 85 5.10 -4.41 -8.97
C SER A 85 5.17 -5.06 -10.34
N ASN A 86 6.18 -4.67 -11.10
CA ASN A 86 6.57 -5.28 -12.37
C ASN A 86 7.39 -6.57 -12.20
N GLU A 87 7.76 -6.93 -10.95
CA GLU A 87 8.73 -7.99 -10.65
C GLU A 87 8.24 -8.90 -9.50
N LEU A 88 7.02 -9.44 -9.63
CA LEU A 88 6.54 -10.49 -8.73
C LEU A 88 6.77 -11.88 -9.32
N SER A 89 7.70 -12.63 -8.73
CA SER A 89 7.89 -14.05 -9.09
C SER A 89 6.65 -14.89 -8.76
N ASP A 90 6.42 -15.97 -9.50
CA ASP A 90 5.33 -16.92 -9.24
C ASP A 90 5.28 -17.42 -7.78
N ALA A 91 6.44 -17.63 -7.18
CA ALA A 91 6.53 -18.05 -5.78
C ALA A 91 6.03 -16.96 -4.83
N LEU A 92 6.35 -15.70 -5.13
CA LEU A 92 5.91 -14.55 -4.37
C LEU A 92 4.40 -14.30 -4.54
N ILE A 93 3.89 -14.36 -5.76
CA ILE A 93 2.44 -14.25 -6.06
C ILE A 93 1.67 -15.29 -5.24
N ARG A 94 2.07 -16.57 -5.29
CA ARG A 94 1.39 -17.64 -4.53
C ARG A 94 1.37 -17.38 -3.03
N ARG A 95 2.46 -16.85 -2.47
CA ARG A 95 2.54 -16.53 -1.04
C ARG A 95 1.62 -15.37 -0.69
N LEU A 96 1.63 -14.31 -1.48
CA LEU A 96 0.82 -13.12 -1.24
C LEU A 96 -0.67 -13.37 -1.45
N SER A 97 -1.05 -14.20 -2.44
CA SER A 97 -2.43 -14.60 -2.67
C SER A 97 -3.06 -15.40 -1.52
N ALA A 98 -2.26 -15.93 -0.60
CA ALA A 98 -2.76 -16.62 0.59
C ALA A 98 -3.18 -15.63 1.71
N GLU A 99 -2.82 -14.35 1.60
CA GLU A 99 -3.14 -13.32 2.60
C GLU A 99 -4.50 -12.67 2.30
N HIS A 100 -5.38 -12.58 3.30
CA HIS A 100 -6.78 -12.17 3.12
C HIS A 100 -6.98 -10.71 2.67
N HIS A 101 -6.04 -9.82 3.02
CA HIS A 101 -6.14 -8.39 2.76
C HIS A 101 -5.05 -7.89 1.82
N VAL A 102 -4.58 -8.75 0.92
CA VAL A 102 -3.55 -8.41 -0.07
C VAL A 102 -4.11 -8.58 -1.48
N GLY A 103 -4.19 -7.48 -2.21
CA GLY A 103 -4.40 -7.43 -3.65
C GLY A 103 -3.10 -7.13 -4.40
N MET A 104 -3.03 -7.52 -5.67
CA MET A 104 -1.86 -7.28 -6.53
C MET A 104 -2.33 -6.70 -7.87
N ILE A 105 -1.58 -5.72 -8.39
CA ILE A 105 -1.67 -5.20 -9.74
C ILE A 105 -0.38 -5.59 -10.46
N LEU A 106 -0.52 -6.46 -11.47
CA LEU A 106 0.56 -7.06 -12.27
C LEU A 106 0.58 -6.44 -13.67
#